data_AF-A0A959UMN9-F1
#
_entry.id   AF-A0A959UMN9-F1
#
_cell.length_a   1.000
_cell.length_b   1.000
_cell.length_c   1.000
_cell.angle_alpha   90.00
_cell.angle_beta   90.00
_cell.angle_gamma   90.00
#
_symmetry.space_group_name_H-M   'P 1'
#
loop_
_entity.id
_entity.type
_entity.pdbx_description
1 polymer ?
#
loop_
_entity_poly.entity_id
_entity_poly.type
_entity_poly.pdbx_seq_one_letter_code
_entity_poly.pdbx_strand_id
1 'polypeptide(L)' 'MKKLMLLVVLISLSGSLLAQVPQSFRYQAVARDATGHPLQNAQVSFRIHIIQDDLSNEAVYIETHQAML' A
#
# COMPACT_ATOMS: atom_id res chain seq x y z
N MET A 1 -33.41 13.63 21.97
CA MET A 1 -33.81 12.91 20.74
C MET A 1 -32.78 13.06 19.62
N LYS A 2 -32.57 14.26 19.05
CA LYS A 2 -31.72 14.47 17.86
C LYS A 2 -30.25 14.01 18.01
N LYS A 3 -29.63 14.26 19.19
CA LYS A 3 -28.26 13.81 19.48
C LYS A 3 -28.10 12.29 19.58
N LEU A 4 -29.13 11.60 20.11
CA LEU A 4 -29.14 10.14 20.22
C LEU A 4 -29.30 9.50 18.84
N MET A 5 -30.16 10.07 18.01
CA MET A 5 -30.34 9.63 16.62
C MET A 5 -29.05 9.81 15.81
N LEU A 6 -28.33 10.93 15.99
CA LEU A 6 -27.03 11.16 15.36
C LEU A 6 -25.99 10.12 15.81
N LEU A 7 -25.96 9.77 17.09
CA LEU A 7 -25.03 8.78 17.64
C LEU A 7 -25.28 7.39 17.04
N VAL A 8 -26.55 6.97 16.95
CA VAL A 8 -26.93 5.68 16.35
C VAL A 8 -26.51 5.62 14.87
N VAL A 9 -26.73 6.71 14.12
CA VAL A 9 -26.30 6.80 12.71
C VAL A 9 -24.77 6.69 12.58
N LEU A 10 -24.01 7.39 13.43
CA LEU A 10 -22.55 7.32 13.43
C LEU A 10 -22.02 5.92 13.74
N ILE A 11 -22.63 5.22 14.70
CA ILE A 11 -22.26 3.85 15.06
C ILE A 11 -22.54 2.89 13.90
N SER A 12 -23.72 2.96 13.29
CA SER A 12 -24.05 2.14 12.12
C SER A 12 -23.13 2.40 10.93
N LEU A 13 -22.73 3.66 10.72
CA LEU A 13 -21.82 4.02 9.63
C LEU A 13 -20.39 3.50 9.88
N SER A 14 -19.93 3.48 11.14
CA SER A 14 -18.58 3.01 11.49
C SER A 14 -18.34 1.52 11.16
N GLY A 15 -19.36 0.67 11.32
CA GLY A 15 -19.29 -0.75 10.96
C GLY A 15 -19.40 -1.01 9.45
N SER A 16 -19.75 0.02 8.66
CA SER A 16 -19.89 -0.07 7.20
C SER A 16 -18.61 0.31 6.45
N LEU A 17 -17.60 0.81 7.17
CA LEU A 17 -16.30 1.17 6.59
C LEU A 17 -15.48 -0.11 6.45
N LEU A 18 -15.28 -0.57 5.21
CA LEU A 18 -14.32 -1.63 4.91
C LEU A 18 -12.95 -1.17 5.44
N ALA A 19 -12.28 -2.02 6.22
CA ALA A 19 -10.97 -1.71 6.77
C ALA A 19 -10.03 -1.27 5.65
N GLN A 20 -9.55 -0.03 5.76
CA GLN A 20 -8.59 0.55 4.83
C GLN A 20 -7.42 -0.41 4.60
N VAL A 21 -7.17 -0.75 3.33
CA VAL A 21 -6.01 -1.55 2.90
C VAL A 21 -4.75 -0.92 3.53
N PRO A 22 -3.73 -1.70 3.94
CA PRO A 22 -2.54 -1.13 4.58
C PRO A 22 -2.03 0.07 3.79
N GLN A 23 -2.00 1.24 4.41
CA GLN A 23 -1.58 2.48 3.73
C GLN A 23 -0.10 2.45 3.35
N SER A 24 0.67 1.56 3.98
CA SER A 24 2.07 1.28 3.68
C SER A 24 2.44 -0.13 4.12
N PHE A 25 3.54 -0.62 3.57
CA PHE A 25 4.23 -1.81 4.05
C PHE A 25 5.73 -1.50 4.13
N ARG A 26 6.44 -2.20 5.00
CA ARG A 26 7.88 -1.97 5.20
C ARG A 26 8.66 -2.89 4.28
N TYR A 27 9.58 -2.32 3.51
CA TYR A 27 10.50 -3.08 2.68
C TYR A 27 11.91 -2.48 2.73
N GLN A 28 12.91 -3.31 2.44
CA GLN A 28 14.28 -2.90 2.18
C GLN A 28 14.74 -3.67 0.93
N ALA A 29 15.32 -2.96 -0.02
CA ALA A 29 15.75 -3.53 -1.30
C ALA A 29 17.19 -3.11 -1.63
N VAL A 30 17.93 -3.99 -2.29
CA VAL A 30 19.27 -3.73 -2.83
C VAL A 30 19.27 -4.14 -4.30
N ALA A 31 19.36 -3.16 -5.21
CA ALA A 31 19.42 -3.44 -6.64
C ALA A 31 20.81 -3.99 -7.01
N ARG A 32 20.86 -5.04 -7.83
CA ARG A 32 22.08 -5.73 -8.25
C ARG A 32 22.07 -5.96 -9.77
N ASP A 33 23.25 -6.05 -10.37
CA ASP A 33 23.42 -6.45 -11.77
C ASP A 33 23.29 -7.98 -11.98
N ALA A 34 23.42 -8.42 -13.23
CA ALA A 34 23.33 -9.84 -13.60
C ALA A 34 24.46 -10.72 -12.99
N THR A 35 25.54 -10.10 -12.52
CA THR A 35 26.66 -10.79 -11.84
C THR A 35 26.51 -10.79 -10.31
N GLY A 36 25.48 -10.13 -9.78
CA GLY A 36 25.19 -10.03 -8.35
C GLY A 36 25.86 -8.84 -7.65
N HIS A 37 26.56 -7.95 -8.36
CA HIS A 37 27.15 -6.76 -7.76
C HIS A 37 26.08 -5.68 -7.50
N PRO A 38 26.10 -4.97 -6.35
CA PRO A 38 25.18 -3.88 -6.09
C PRO A 38 25.31 -2.75 -7.12
N LEU A 39 24.17 -2.24 -7.60
CA LEU A 39 24.11 -1.06 -8.45
C LEU A 39 24.33 0.19 -7.58
N GLN A 40 25.59 0.58 -7.42
CA GLN A 40 25.97 1.76 -6.64
C GLN A 40 25.73 3.04 -7.44
N ASN A 41 25.31 4.12 -6.77
CA ASN A 41 25.09 5.46 -7.36
C ASN A 41 24.13 5.47 -8.57
N ALA A 42 23.29 4.45 -8.69
CA ALA A 42 22.29 4.37 -9.76
C ALA A 42 20.96 4.94 -9.28
N GLN A 43 20.35 5.77 -10.12
CA GLN A 43 18.99 6.26 -9.89
C GLN A 43 18.00 5.12 -10.22
N VAL A 44 17.42 4.50 -9.18
CA VAL A 44 16.49 3.37 -9.35
C VAL A 44 15.16 3.70 -8.69
N SER A 45 14.09 3.65 -9.47
CA SER A 45 12.72 3.79 -8.96
C SER A 45 12.04 2.44 -8.87
N PHE A 46 11.16 2.25 -7.89
CA PHE A 46 10.43 1.01 -7.66
C PHE A 46 8.92 1.26 -7.71
N ARG A 47 8.18 0.35 -8.34
CA ARG A 47 6.73 0.24 -8.17
C ARG A 47 6.42 -1.12 -7.59
N ILE A 48 5.63 -1.15 -6.53
CA ILE A 48 5.34 -2.36 -5.78
C ILE A 48 3.83 -2.55 -5.72
N HIS A 49 3.39 -3.73 -6.15
CA HIS A 49 1.99 -4.15 -6.11
C HIS A 49 1.88 -5.27 -5.06
N ILE A 50 0.90 -5.16 -4.15
CA ILE A 50 0.49 -6.28 -3.31
C ILE A 50 -0.78 -6.84 -3.93
N ILE A 51 -0.73 -8.09 -4.38
CA ILE A 51 -1.87 -8.83 -4.93
C ILE A 51 -2.21 -9.92 -3.92
N GLN A 52 -3.49 -10.05 -3.57
CA GLN A 52 -3.95 -11.02 -2.59
C GLN A 52 -4.56 -12.24 -3.29
N ASP A 53 -4.30 -13.43 -2.73
CA ASP A 53 -4.82 -14.74 -3.11
C ASP A 53 -4.35 -15.27 -4.49
N ASP A 54 -4.63 -14.56 -5.58
CA ASP A 54 -4.30 -14.96 -6.95
C ASP A 54 -3.70 -13.79 -7.74
N LEU A 55 -2.66 -14.06 -8.54
CA LEU A 55 -1.96 -13.03 -9.35
C LEU A 55 -2.82 -12.40 -10.44
N SER A 56 -3.95 -13.02 -10.80
CA SER A 56 -4.93 -12.50 -11.76
C SER A 56 -5.82 -11.42 -11.13
N ASN A 57 -5.83 -11.29 -9.81
CA ASN A 57 -6.60 -10.27 -9.11
C ASN A 57 -5.98 -8.89 -9.28
N GLU A 58 -6.78 -7.85 -9.08
CA GLU A 58 -6.25 -6.49 -8.96
C GLU A 58 -5.38 -6.33 -7.71
N ALA A 59 -4.39 -5.45 -7.81
CA ALA A 59 -3.53 -5.14 -6.67
C ALA A 59 -4.35 -4.44 -5.59
N VAL A 60 -4.34 -5.02 -4.38
CA VAL A 60 -4.97 -4.41 -3.21
C VAL A 60 -4.20 -3.18 -2.74
N TYR A 61 -2.89 -3.10 -3.03
CA TYR A 61 -2.04 -1.96 -2.73
C TYR A 61 -1.03 -1.70 -3.84
N ILE A 62 -0.83 -0.43 -4.19
CA ILE A 62 0.17 0.02 -5.16
C ILE A 62 0.94 1.20 -4.56
N GLU A 63 2.26 1.11 -4.55
CA GLU A 63 3.15 2.19 -4.13
C GLU A 63 4.25 2.41 -5.16
N THR A 64 4.61 3.67 -5.40
CA THR A 64 5.72 4.04 -6.29
C THR A 64 6.75 4.86 -5.50
N HIS A 65 7.98 4.35 -5.46
CA HIS A 65 9.15 4.98 -4.87
C HIS A 65 10.02 5.54 -5.99
N GLN A 66 9.91 6.84 -6.23
CA GLN A 66 10.74 7.50 -7.23
C GLN A 66 12.09 7.87 -6.62
N ALA A 67 13.17 7.58 -7.34
CA ALA A 67 14.46 8.11 -6.97
C ALA A 67 14.49 9.62 -7.24
N MET A 68 14.83 10.39 -6.22
CA MET A 68 14.96 11.84 -6.32
C MET A 68 16.19 12.21 -7.17
N LEU A 69 16.07 13.29 -7.94
CA LEU A 69 17.15 13.85 -8.78
C LEU A 69 18.23 14.52 -7.94
#